data_AF-Q0SC20-F1
#
_entry.id   AF-Q0SC20-F1
#
_cell.length_a   1.000
_cell.length_b   1.000
_cell.length_c   1.000
_cell.angle_alpha   90.00
_cell.angle_beta   90.00
_cell.angle_gamma   90.00
#
_symmetry.space_group_name_H-M   'P 1'
#
loop_
_entity.id
_entity.type
_entity.pdbx_description
1 polymer ?
#
loop_
_entity_poly.entity_id
_entity_poly.type
_entity_poly.pdbx_seq_one_letter_code
_entity_poly.pdbx_strand_id
1 'polypeptide(L)'
;MAGDFGFTHLQDIHYYLLQDVYESAGEIRTVRSFAGNTGIEHDSPESIEAGIAENFANLATADYLRGLDQAEFTTALAEYWGDLTLLHPFVDGNSRTQKVFVDQIAHQAGWAIDWREINVGALQSARTFSFVDQGKILGEILGPVIVEKDSIPVDVVTAPSRDALTTVQEHWVTMIEHAENRFDKPYTWSTQHTVADIDHQPEPTPAAVAEHRELPEYESSWQQPYWTPDTGHTMTTSHTMSHPGSRPEGPRL
;
A
#
# COMPACT_ATOMS: atom_id res chain seq x y z
N MET A 1 -0.27 14.86 -15.77
CA MET A 1 0.58 16.02 -16.15
C MET A 1 2.03 15.55 -16.09
N ALA A 2 2.94 16.13 -16.87
CA ALA A 2 4.36 15.89 -16.63
C ALA A 2 4.75 16.70 -15.39
N GLY A 3 4.93 16.03 -14.25
CA GLY A 3 5.37 16.67 -13.00
C GLY A 3 6.88 16.64 -12.86
N ASP A 4 7.40 17.45 -11.95
CA ASP A 4 8.83 17.60 -11.63
C ASP A 4 9.38 16.48 -10.71
N PHE A 5 8.54 15.49 -10.39
CA PHE A 5 8.81 14.43 -9.43
C PHE A 5 9.19 14.95 -8.03
N GLY A 6 8.75 16.17 -7.68
CA GLY A 6 8.79 16.70 -6.33
C GLY A 6 7.60 16.26 -5.48
N PHE A 7 7.61 16.61 -4.18
CA PHE A 7 6.52 16.24 -3.28
C PHE A 7 5.17 16.84 -3.71
N THR A 8 5.16 18.07 -4.23
CA THR A 8 3.96 18.69 -4.79
C THR A 8 3.32 17.82 -5.88
N HIS A 9 4.12 17.17 -6.72
CA HIS A 9 3.61 16.26 -7.73
C HIS A 9 2.91 15.04 -7.10
N LEU A 10 3.46 14.48 -6.01
CA LEU A 10 2.81 13.40 -5.26
C LEU A 10 1.48 13.89 -4.63
N GLN A 11 1.46 15.10 -4.07
CA GLN A 11 0.24 15.72 -3.54
C GLN A 11 -0.82 15.92 -4.62
N ASP A 12 -0.43 16.38 -5.81
CA ASP A 12 -1.33 16.59 -6.95
C ASP A 12 -1.94 15.27 -7.43
N ILE A 13 -1.16 14.19 -7.48
CA ILE A 13 -1.67 12.85 -7.77
C ILE A 13 -2.69 12.44 -6.70
N HIS A 14 -2.36 12.60 -5.42
CA HIS A 14 -3.26 12.24 -4.33
C HIS A 14 -4.56 13.04 -4.37
N TYR A 15 -4.45 14.36 -4.54
CA TYR A 15 -5.59 15.26 -4.69
C TYR A 15 -6.48 14.81 -5.85
N TYR A 16 -5.90 14.60 -7.02
CA TYR A 16 -6.67 14.19 -8.20
C TYR A 16 -7.43 12.87 -7.99
N LEU A 17 -6.81 11.89 -7.33
CA LEU A 17 -7.40 10.59 -7.09
C LEU A 17 -8.53 10.61 -6.05
N LEU A 18 -8.52 11.56 -5.11
CA LEU A 18 -9.30 11.46 -3.88
C LEU A 18 -10.08 12.73 -3.50
N GLN A 19 -9.99 13.82 -4.26
CA GLN A 19 -10.71 15.08 -4.02
C GLN A 19 -12.23 14.92 -3.91
N ASP A 20 -12.82 13.93 -4.57
CA ASP A 20 -14.27 13.66 -4.52
C ASP A 20 -14.69 12.80 -3.31
N VAL A 21 -13.72 12.29 -2.54
CA VAL A 21 -13.93 11.38 -1.41
C VAL A 21 -13.48 11.98 -0.09
N TYR A 22 -12.37 12.72 -0.09
CA TYR A 22 -11.77 13.30 1.12
C TYR A 22 -11.54 14.79 0.95
N GLU A 23 -11.96 15.59 1.95
CA GLU A 23 -11.65 17.02 2.01
C GLU A 23 -10.15 17.27 2.15
N SER A 24 -9.44 16.40 2.88
CA SER A 24 -8.00 16.47 3.12
C SER A 24 -7.17 15.87 1.97
N ALA A 25 -7.72 15.75 0.76
CA ALA A 25 -6.98 15.18 -0.35
C ALA A 25 -5.76 16.05 -0.68
N GLY A 26 -4.58 15.43 -0.74
CA GLY A 26 -3.30 16.12 -1.03
C GLY A 26 -2.65 16.73 0.21
N GLU A 27 -3.29 16.68 1.38
CA GLU A 27 -2.75 17.24 2.62
C GLU A 27 -1.91 16.22 3.39
N ILE A 28 -0.79 16.67 3.96
CA ILE A 28 0.04 15.84 4.84
C ILE A 28 -0.77 15.45 6.08
N ARG A 29 -0.69 14.19 6.49
CA ARG A 29 -1.35 13.73 7.71
C ARG A 29 -0.76 14.39 8.95
N THR A 30 -1.62 14.66 9.92
CA THR A 30 -1.24 15.19 11.24
C THR A 30 -1.37 14.15 12.36
N VAL A 31 -1.75 12.92 12.00
CA VAL A 31 -1.94 11.80 12.93
C VAL A 31 -0.90 10.72 12.71
N ARG A 32 -0.61 9.97 13.78
CA ARG A 32 0.23 8.77 13.70
C ARG A 32 -0.47 7.67 12.90
N SER A 33 0.33 6.86 12.21
CA SER A 33 -0.17 5.73 11.42
C SER A 33 0.82 4.58 11.47
N PHE A 34 0.30 3.37 11.25
CA PHE A 34 1.06 2.12 11.33
C PHE A 34 0.80 1.28 10.09
N ALA A 35 1.79 0.49 9.68
CA ALA A 35 1.67 -0.38 8.52
C ALA A 35 0.82 -1.62 8.84
N GLY A 36 -0.50 -1.51 8.69
CA GLY A 36 -1.44 -2.59 9.02
C GLY A 36 -1.26 -3.08 10.46
N ASN A 37 -1.22 -4.39 10.66
CA ASN A 37 -1.05 -5.02 11.98
C ASN A 37 0.42 -5.41 12.29
N THR A 38 1.40 -4.82 11.59
CA THR A 38 2.83 -5.17 11.78
C THR A 38 3.45 -4.52 13.02
N GLY A 39 2.82 -3.47 13.57
CA GLY A 39 3.39 -2.67 14.66
C GLY A 39 4.48 -1.70 14.20
N ILE A 40 4.81 -1.66 12.91
CA ILE A 40 5.76 -0.69 12.35
C ILE A 40 5.04 0.66 12.23
N GLU A 41 5.55 1.65 12.95
CA GLU A 41 5.09 3.02 12.84
C GLU A 41 5.66 3.65 11.57
N HIS A 42 4.81 4.35 10.81
CA HIS A 42 5.28 5.26 9.76
C HIS A 42 5.91 6.51 10.40
N ASP A 43 6.49 7.41 9.60
CA ASP A 43 7.07 8.65 10.13
C ASP A 43 6.12 9.42 11.04
N SER A 44 6.61 9.98 12.14
CA SER A 44 5.72 10.69 13.06
C SER A 44 5.28 12.02 12.43
N PRO A 45 4.12 12.59 12.81
CA PRO A 45 3.71 13.91 12.32
C PRO A 45 4.76 15.00 12.53
N GLU A 46 5.62 14.85 13.54
CA GLU A 46 6.71 15.78 13.86
C GLU A 46 7.95 15.59 12.96
N SER A 47 8.17 14.40 12.40
CA SER A 47 9.33 14.10 11.55
C SER A 47 9.03 14.08 10.05
N ILE A 48 7.76 13.89 9.68
CA ILE A 48 7.36 13.57 8.31
C ILE A 48 7.77 14.63 7.28
N GLU A 49 7.71 15.92 7.62
CA GLU A 49 8.13 16.99 6.70
C GLU A 49 9.63 16.94 6.40
N ALA A 50 10.45 16.63 7.41
CA ALA A 50 11.90 16.48 7.23
C ALA A 50 12.20 15.23 6.39
N GLY A 51 11.51 14.12 6.67
CA GLY A 51 11.64 12.88 5.89
C GLY A 51 11.22 13.06 4.43
N ILE A 52 10.13 13.79 4.16
CA ILE A 52 9.71 14.17 2.80
C ILE A 52 10.82 14.98 2.12
N ALA A 53 11.34 16.02 2.77
CA ALA A 53 12.38 16.86 2.18
C ALA A 53 13.63 16.05 1.81
N GLU A 54 14.07 15.14 2.69
CA GLU A 54 15.22 14.26 2.46
C GLU A 54 14.96 13.27 1.32
N ASN A 55 13.85 12.53 1.35
CA ASN A 55 13.54 11.50 0.37
C ASN A 55 13.44 12.06 -1.06
N PHE A 56 12.79 13.21 -1.25
CA PHE A 56 12.68 13.84 -2.56
C PHE A 56 13.98 14.52 -3.02
N ALA A 57 14.81 15.01 -2.09
CA ALA A 57 16.16 15.50 -2.43
C ALA A 57 17.09 14.36 -2.88
N ASN A 58 16.98 13.19 -2.24
CA ASN A 58 17.73 11.99 -2.63
C ASN A 58 17.33 11.53 -4.03
N LEU A 59 16.02 11.49 -4.35
CA LEU A 59 15.54 11.16 -5.70
C LEU A 59 16.08 12.12 -6.77
N ALA A 60 16.05 13.42 -6.49
CA ALA A 60 16.57 14.43 -7.41
C ALA A 60 18.09 14.30 -7.61
N THR A 61 18.84 13.98 -6.54
CA THR A 61 20.29 13.76 -6.59
C THR A 61 20.64 12.51 -7.41
N ALA A 62 19.79 11.49 -7.37
CA ALA A 62 19.88 10.28 -8.18
C ALA A 62 19.38 10.48 -9.63
N ASP A 63 19.27 11.73 -10.09
CA ASP A 63 18.77 12.13 -11.40
C ASP A 63 17.41 11.51 -11.78
N TYR A 64 16.55 11.31 -10.77
CA TYR A 64 15.24 10.66 -10.92
C TYR A 64 15.34 9.27 -11.55
N LEU A 65 16.40 8.53 -11.21
CA LEU A 65 16.68 7.15 -11.62
C LEU A 65 16.90 6.98 -13.13
N ARG A 66 17.25 8.05 -13.86
CA ARG A 66 17.48 8.01 -15.30
C ARG A 66 18.85 7.43 -15.64
N GLY A 67 18.94 6.78 -16.80
CA GLY A 67 20.20 6.28 -17.35
C GLY A 67 20.77 5.03 -16.68
N LEU A 68 20.03 4.45 -15.73
CA LEU A 68 20.35 3.18 -15.08
C LEU A 68 19.95 2.00 -15.97
N ASP A 69 20.73 0.91 -15.91
CA ASP A 69 20.29 -0.35 -16.51
C ASP A 69 19.09 -0.96 -15.73
N GLN A 70 18.51 -2.04 -16.25
CA GLN A 70 17.30 -2.63 -15.66
C GLN A 70 17.50 -3.05 -14.20
N ALA A 71 18.66 -3.63 -13.87
CA ALA A 71 18.94 -4.14 -12.54
C ALA A 71 19.19 -2.98 -11.58
N GLU A 72 20.02 -2.02 -11.97
CA GLU A 72 20.31 -0.81 -11.22
C GLU A 72 19.03 0.00 -10.95
N PHE A 73 18.19 0.19 -11.99
CA PHE A 73 16.91 0.87 -11.87
C PHE A 73 15.97 0.14 -10.90
N THR A 74 15.87 -1.19 -11.00
CA THR A 74 15.01 -1.99 -10.14
C THR A 74 15.41 -1.85 -8.67
N THR A 75 16.70 -1.95 -8.36
CA THR A 75 17.22 -1.78 -7.00
C THR A 75 16.94 -0.37 -6.49
N ALA A 76 17.29 0.67 -7.25
CA ALA A 76 17.10 2.06 -6.82
C ALA A 76 15.62 2.43 -6.67
N LEU A 77 14.74 1.91 -7.53
CA LEU A 77 13.30 2.11 -7.41
C LEU A 77 12.73 1.42 -6.17
N ALA A 78 13.21 0.21 -5.86
CA ALA A 78 12.77 -0.54 -4.69
C ALA A 78 13.18 0.16 -3.38
N GLU A 79 14.43 0.62 -3.27
CA GLU A 79 14.90 1.42 -2.14
C GLU A 79 14.03 2.68 -1.96
N TYR A 80 13.88 3.48 -3.03
CA TYR A 80 13.10 4.70 -3.02
C TYR A 80 11.63 4.47 -2.62
N TRP A 81 10.98 3.44 -3.20
CA TRP A 81 9.58 3.15 -2.92
C TRP A 81 9.38 2.56 -1.52
N GLY A 82 10.35 1.80 -1.01
CA GLY A 82 10.38 1.37 0.38
C GLY A 82 10.37 2.56 1.33
N ASP A 83 11.30 3.49 1.15
CA ASP A 83 11.40 4.71 1.97
C ASP A 83 10.11 5.54 1.89
N LEU A 84 9.57 5.75 0.68
CA LEU A 84 8.33 6.49 0.49
C LEU A 84 7.13 5.79 1.16
N THR A 85 7.14 4.46 1.24
CA THR A 85 6.12 3.69 1.95
C THR A 85 6.14 3.96 3.45
N LEU A 86 7.34 4.11 4.03
CA LEU A 86 7.53 4.40 5.45
C LEU A 86 7.22 5.85 5.83
N LEU A 87 7.49 6.81 4.92
CA LEU A 87 7.03 8.19 5.09
C LEU A 87 5.51 8.26 5.25
N HIS A 88 4.78 7.57 4.36
CA HIS A 88 3.33 7.47 4.39
C HIS A 88 2.62 8.84 4.55
N PRO A 89 2.84 9.80 3.63
CA PRO A 89 2.52 11.22 3.84
C PRO A 89 1.04 11.55 4.06
N PHE A 90 0.10 10.72 3.60
CA PHE A 90 -1.33 11.02 3.63
C PHE A 90 -2.10 10.15 4.65
N VAL A 91 -3.33 10.53 4.98
CA VAL A 91 -4.19 9.77 5.93
C VAL A 91 -4.61 8.41 5.36
N ASP A 92 -4.97 8.37 4.08
CA ASP A 92 -5.26 7.16 3.29
C ASP A 92 -4.75 7.42 1.87
N GLY A 93 -4.84 6.44 0.97
CA GLY A 93 -4.56 6.65 -0.46
C GLY A 93 -3.09 6.57 -0.84
N ASN A 94 -2.19 6.40 0.14
CA ASN A 94 -0.74 6.33 -0.08
C ASN A 94 -0.38 5.28 -1.12
N SER A 95 -0.85 4.03 -1.00
CA SER A 95 -0.52 2.98 -1.96
C SER A 95 -0.96 3.28 -3.39
N ARG A 96 -2.16 3.86 -3.57
CA ARG A 96 -2.72 4.22 -4.90
C ARG A 96 -1.94 5.38 -5.51
N THR A 97 -1.64 6.39 -4.71
CA THR A 97 -0.87 7.57 -5.12
C THR A 97 0.56 7.21 -5.51
N GLN A 98 1.25 6.46 -4.63
CA GLN A 98 2.62 6.01 -4.88
C GLN A 98 2.70 5.14 -6.12
N LYS A 99 1.75 4.22 -6.35
CA LYS A 99 1.69 3.39 -7.55
C LYS A 99 1.75 4.25 -8.82
N VAL A 100 0.95 5.31 -8.89
CA VAL A 100 0.95 6.23 -10.05
C VAL A 100 2.27 7.00 -10.15
N PHE A 101 2.80 7.45 -9.02
CA PHE A 101 4.05 8.21 -8.99
C PHE A 101 5.26 7.39 -9.45
N VAL A 102 5.43 6.16 -8.93
CA VAL A 102 6.54 5.27 -9.33
C VAL A 102 6.40 4.77 -10.77
N ASP A 103 5.17 4.59 -11.25
CA ASP A 103 4.90 4.27 -12.65
C ASP A 103 5.39 5.40 -13.58
N GLN A 104 5.12 6.65 -13.21
CA GLN A 104 5.61 7.81 -13.96
C GLN A 104 7.15 7.95 -13.89
N ILE A 105 7.78 7.64 -12.75
CA ILE A 105 9.25 7.61 -12.63
C ILE A 105 9.83 6.56 -13.58
N ALA A 106 9.29 5.33 -13.57
CA ALA A 106 9.73 4.26 -14.47
C ALA A 106 9.60 4.68 -15.93
N HIS A 107 8.44 5.21 -16.32
CA HIS A 107 8.18 5.69 -17.68
C HIS A 107 9.09 6.85 -18.10
N GLN A 108 9.56 7.69 -17.18
CA GLN A 108 10.57 8.72 -17.46
C GLN A 108 11.96 8.11 -17.64
N ALA A 109 12.31 7.12 -16.82
CA ALA A 109 13.61 6.46 -16.83
C ALA A 109 13.83 5.52 -18.03
N GLY A 110 12.79 5.25 -18.83
CA GLY A 110 12.83 4.36 -19.99
C GLY A 110 12.29 2.95 -19.73
N TRP A 111 11.72 2.74 -18.55
CA TRP A 111 11.17 1.48 -18.08
C TRP A 111 9.63 1.54 -17.97
N ALA A 112 9.00 0.40 -17.78
CA ALA A 112 7.61 0.28 -17.37
C ALA A 112 7.46 -0.85 -16.35
N ILE A 113 6.44 -0.76 -15.51
CA ILE A 113 6.08 -1.80 -14.55
C ILE A 113 4.91 -2.59 -15.14
N ASP A 114 5.11 -3.87 -15.42
CA ASP A 114 4.04 -4.76 -15.87
C ASP A 114 3.15 -5.19 -14.71
N TRP A 115 2.15 -4.34 -14.41
CA TRP A 115 1.19 -4.57 -13.34
C TRP A 115 0.33 -5.84 -13.48
N ARG A 116 0.34 -6.52 -14.64
CA ARG A 116 -0.46 -7.74 -14.88
C ARG A 116 0.13 -8.96 -14.17
N GLU A 117 1.44 -8.98 -13.99
CA GLU A 117 2.19 -10.13 -13.45
C GLU A 117 2.55 -9.96 -11.97
N ILE A 118 2.18 -8.84 -11.34
CA ILE A 118 2.52 -8.56 -9.95
C ILE A 118 1.52 -9.17 -8.97
N ASN A 119 2.03 -9.86 -7.95
CA ASN A 119 1.21 -10.27 -6.81
C ASN A 119 1.06 -9.07 -5.86
N VAL A 120 -0.18 -8.61 -5.68
CA VAL A 120 -0.50 -7.39 -4.90
C VAL A 120 -0.20 -7.59 -3.41
N GLY A 121 -0.46 -8.77 -2.86
CA GLY A 121 -0.16 -9.11 -1.47
C GLY A 121 1.34 -9.10 -1.19
N ALA A 122 2.12 -9.76 -2.06
CA ALA A 122 3.57 -9.77 -1.98
C ALA A 122 4.16 -8.36 -2.12
N LEU A 123 3.69 -7.56 -3.09
CA LEU A 123 4.11 -6.17 -3.25
C LEU A 123 3.81 -5.34 -2.00
N GLN A 124 2.61 -5.49 -1.43
CA GLN A 124 2.24 -4.77 -0.22
C GLN A 124 3.16 -5.13 0.95
N SER A 125 3.40 -6.42 1.18
CA SER A 125 4.26 -6.88 2.26
C SER A 125 5.71 -6.41 2.07
N ALA A 126 6.26 -6.52 0.85
CA ALA A 126 7.65 -6.17 0.57
C ALA A 126 7.95 -4.67 0.70
N ARG A 127 7.00 -3.81 0.32
CA ARG A 127 7.15 -2.35 0.52
C ARG A 127 7.25 -1.98 1.99
N THR A 128 6.42 -2.59 2.84
CA THR A 128 6.55 -2.40 4.30
C THR A 128 7.83 -3.04 4.83
N PHE A 129 8.21 -4.21 4.29
CA PHE A 129 9.39 -4.96 4.75
C PHE A 129 10.70 -4.26 4.39
N SER A 130 10.66 -3.26 3.50
CA SER A 130 11.80 -2.39 3.19
C SER A 130 12.37 -1.69 4.43
N PHE A 131 11.56 -1.51 5.49
CA PHE A 131 12.04 -1.09 6.82
C PHE A 131 13.13 -2.00 7.39
N VAL A 132 13.07 -3.30 7.09
CA VAL A 132 13.96 -4.34 7.60
C VAL A 132 15.15 -4.57 6.67
N ASP A 133 14.91 -4.62 5.36
CA ASP A 133 15.88 -5.10 4.38
C ASP A 133 16.32 -4.06 3.34
N GLN A 134 15.93 -2.80 3.52
CA GLN A 134 16.23 -1.69 2.61
C GLN A 134 15.78 -1.96 1.18
N GLY A 135 14.62 -2.60 0.99
CA GLY A 135 13.99 -2.77 -0.32
C GLY A 135 14.54 -3.95 -1.12
N LYS A 136 15.39 -4.80 -0.55
CA LYS A 136 15.95 -5.96 -1.25
C LYS A 136 14.85 -6.89 -1.80
N ILE A 137 13.95 -7.36 -0.95
CA ILE A 137 12.84 -8.25 -1.36
C ILE A 137 11.88 -7.53 -2.32
N LEU A 138 11.69 -6.21 -2.14
CA LEU A 138 10.88 -5.42 -3.07
C LEU A 138 11.53 -5.40 -4.47
N GLY A 139 12.85 -5.25 -4.56
CA GLY A 139 13.58 -5.34 -5.82
C GLY A 139 13.46 -6.72 -6.47
N GLU A 140 13.49 -7.80 -5.69
CA GLU A 140 13.29 -9.17 -6.19
C GLU A 140 11.88 -9.40 -6.74
N ILE A 141 10.86 -8.76 -6.15
CA ILE A 141 9.47 -8.79 -6.66
C ILE A 141 9.31 -7.93 -7.92
N LEU A 142 9.99 -6.79 -7.99
CA LEU A 142 9.89 -5.86 -9.11
C LEU A 142 10.68 -6.33 -10.33
N GLY A 143 11.85 -6.96 -10.14
CA GLY A 143 12.76 -7.33 -11.24
C GLY A 143 12.10 -8.05 -12.41
N PRO A 144 11.27 -9.09 -12.20
CA PRO A 144 10.58 -9.78 -13.29
C PRO A 144 9.54 -8.94 -14.05
N VAL A 145 9.08 -7.82 -13.48
CA VAL A 145 8.01 -6.98 -14.05
C VAL A 145 8.49 -5.60 -14.48
N ILE A 146 9.74 -5.21 -14.18
CA ILE A 146 10.38 -4.05 -14.82
C ILE A 146 10.74 -4.46 -16.24
N VAL A 147 10.19 -3.78 -17.24
CA VAL A 147 10.42 -4.06 -18.65
C VAL A 147 10.72 -2.77 -19.40
N GLU A 148 11.23 -2.87 -20.63
CA GLU A 148 11.41 -1.68 -21.48
C GLU A 148 10.06 -0.99 -21.69
N LYS A 149 10.04 0.35 -21.61
CA LYS A 149 8.81 1.17 -21.64
C LYS A 149 7.83 0.81 -22.75
N ASP A 150 8.34 0.54 -23.95
CA ASP A 150 7.52 0.31 -25.15
C ASP A 150 7.18 -1.17 -25.38
N SER A 151 7.53 -2.05 -24.44
CA SER A 151 7.32 -3.50 -24.55
C SER A 151 5.95 -3.98 -24.05
N ILE A 152 5.21 -3.15 -23.30
CA ILE A 152 3.88 -3.51 -22.79
C ILE A 152 2.83 -3.27 -23.89
N PRO A 153 2.10 -4.31 -24.35
CA PRO A 153 1.06 -4.14 -25.37
C PRO A 153 -0.09 -3.24 -24.88
N VAL A 154 -0.46 -2.24 -25.68
CA VAL A 154 -1.50 -1.23 -25.37
C VAL A 154 -2.90 -1.84 -25.23
N ASP A 155 -3.14 -3.04 -25.78
CA ASP A 155 -4.47 -3.66 -25.92
C ASP A 155 -4.88 -4.65 -24.81
N VAL A 156 -4.15 -4.75 -23.70
CA VAL A 156 -4.49 -5.67 -22.60
C VAL A 156 -5.12 -4.93 -21.42
N VAL A 157 -6.25 -4.26 -21.68
CA VAL A 157 -7.21 -3.93 -20.63
C VAL A 157 -8.03 -5.21 -20.40
N THR A 158 -7.91 -5.86 -19.23
CA THR A 158 -8.75 -6.97 -18.70
C THR A 158 -8.07 -8.31 -18.38
N ALA A 159 -6.77 -8.37 -18.09
CA ALA A 159 -6.28 -9.52 -17.30
C ALA A 159 -6.61 -9.25 -15.82
N PRO A 160 -7.43 -10.06 -15.14
CA PRO A 160 -7.56 -9.96 -13.69
C PRO A 160 -6.17 -10.18 -13.09
N SER A 161 -5.78 -9.33 -12.12
CA SER A 161 -4.60 -9.62 -11.29
C SER A 161 -4.76 -11.04 -10.75
N ARG A 162 -3.73 -11.89 -10.86
CA ARG A 162 -3.79 -13.25 -10.31
C ARG A 162 -4.27 -13.15 -8.85
N ASP A 163 -5.44 -13.72 -8.56
CA ASP A 163 -5.93 -13.85 -7.19
C ASP A 163 -4.87 -14.63 -6.41
N ALA A 164 -4.16 -13.92 -5.55
CA ALA A 164 -3.19 -14.51 -4.67
C ALA A 164 -3.98 -15.25 -3.58
N LEU A 165 -3.85 -16.58 -3.56
CA LEU A 165 -4.35 -17.44 -2.48
C LEU A 165 -3.72 -17.09 -1.12
N THR A 166 -2.66 -16.28 -1.13
CA THR A 166 -1.83 -15.90 0.01
C THR A 166 -2.15 -14.47 0.46
N THR A 167 -2.44 -14.30 1.73
CA THR A 167 -2.71 -13.02 2.38
C THR A 167 -1.42 -12.19 2.58
N VAL A 168 -1.58 -10.88 2.80
CA VAL A 168 -0.48 -9.96 3.16
C VAL A 168 0.30 -10.47 4.39
N GLN A 169 -0.43 -11.02 5.37
CA GLN A 169 0.17 -11.55 6.60
C GLN A 169 1.04 -12.78 6.32
N GLU A 170 0.59 -13.70 5.47
CA GLU A 170 1.37 -14.89 5.10
C GLU A 170 2.62 -14.50 4.32
N HIS A 171 2.52 -13.57 3.37
CA HIS A 171 3.69 -13.01 2.70
C HIS A 171 4.68 -12.38 3.68
N TRP A 172 4.19 -11.64 4.67
CA TRP A 172 5.02 -11.00 5.69
C TRP A 172 5.80 -12.03 6.52
N VAL A 173 5.14 -13.09 6.99
CA VAL A 173 5.79 -14.16 7.75
C VAL A 173 6.86 -14.85 6.90
N THR A 174 6.56 -15.17 5.63
CA THR A 174 7.57 -15.79 4.77
C THR A 174 8.76 -14.86 4.49
N MET A 175 8.56 -13.54 4.42
CA MET A 175 9.66 -12.59 4.26
C MET A 175 10.57 -12.54 5.48
N ILE A 176 10.01 -12.60 6.70
CA ILE A 176 10.78 -12.73 7.93
C ILE A 176 11.63 -13.99 7.89
N GLU A 177 11.01 -15.15 7.64
CA GLU A 177 11.71 -16.43 7.55
C GLU A 177 12.81 -16.40 6.48
N HIS A 178 12.54 -15.75 5.35
CA HIS A 178 13.52 -15.61 4.28
C HIS A 178 14.74 -14.80 4.72
N ALA A 179 14.52 -13.65 5.36
CA ALA A 179 15.56 -12.76 5.84
C ALA A 179 16.42 -13.40 6.95
N GLU A 180 15.79 -14.11 7.88
CA GLU A 180 16.48 -14.77 9.01
C GLU A 180 17.34 -15.94 8.54
N ASN A 181 16.85 -16.73 7.58
CA ASN A 181 17.53 -17.95 7.13
C ASN A 181 18.61 -17.71 6.08
N ARG A 182 18.84 -16.46 5.64
CA ARG A 182 19.81 -16.08 4.60
C ARG A 182 19.78 -17.02 3.38
N PHE A 183 18.61 -17.26 2.81
CA PHE A 183 18.56 -18.09 1.61
C PHE A 183 19.38 -17.41 0.49
N ASP A 184 20.33 -18.15 -0.10
CA ASP A 184 21.15 -17.69 -1.23
C ASP A 184 20.34 -17.45 -2.52
N LYS A 185 19.02 -17.73 -2.51
CA LYS A 185 18.13 -17.59 -3.66
C LYS A 185 17.22 -16.38 -3.47
N PRO A 186 16.93 -15.59 -4.53
CA PRO A 186 15.98 -14.48 -4.46
C PRO A 186 14.59 -14.94 -3.99
N TYR A 187 13.87 -14.09 -3.26
CA TYR A 187 12.44 -14.26 -3.00
C TYR A 187 11.69 -14.19 -4.33
N THR A 188 11.24 -15.34 -4.82
CA THR A 188 10.33 -15.39 -5.98
C THR A 188 8.95 -15.80 -5.52
N TRP A 189 7.94 -14.99 -5.80
CA TRP A 189 6.54 -15.37 -5.55
C TRP A 189 6.17 -16.66 -6.32
N SER A 190 6.86 -16.93 -7.44
CA SER A 190 6.70 -18.14 -8.26
C SER A 190 7.21 -19.43 -7.60
N THR A 191 7.99 -19.37 -6.52
CA THR A 191 8.40 -20.58 -5.76
C THR A 191 7.38 -21.04 -4.72
N GLN A 192 6.22 -20.37 -4.60
CA GLN A 192 5.19 -20.72 -3.62
C GLN A 192 4.05 -21.61 -4.15
N HIS A 193 4.24 -22.26 -5.31
CA HIS A 193 3.38 -23.37 -5.73
C HIS A 193 4.18 -24.53 -6.34
N THR A 194 4.61 -25.47 -5.51
CA THR A 194 4.18 -26.85 -5.77
C THR A 194 3.03 -27.13 -4.83
N VAL A 195 1.81 -27.11 -5.36
CA VAL A 195 0.64 -27.74 -4.72
C VAL A 195 0.86 -29.26 -4.79
N ALA A 196 1.84 -29.74 -4.06
CA ALA A 196 2.13 -31.15 -3.87
C ALA A 196 2.69 -31.28 -2.45
N ASP A 197 1.96 -32.04 -1.63
CA ASP A 197 2.29 -32.45 -0.26
C ASP A 197 1.92 -31.50 0.89
N ILE A 198 0.74 -30.86 0.84
CA ILE A 198 -0.03 -30.73 2.08
C ILE A 198 -0.71 -32.10 2.30
N ASP A 199 -0.04 -32.96 3.05
CA ASP A 199 -0.64 -34.18 3.59
C ASP A 199 -1.72 -33.76 4.59
N HIS A 200 -2.99 -33.85 4.19
CA HIS A 200 -4.12 -33.76 5.10
C HIS A 200 -4.14 -35.00 6.00
N GLN A 201 -3.25 -35.03 7.00
CA GLN A 201 -3.47 -35.84 8.18
C GLN A 201 -4.67 -35.23 8.92
N PRO A 202 -5.74 -36.00 9.19
CA PRO A 202 -6.86 -35.49 9.97
C PRO A 202 -6.36 -35.08 11.36
N GLU A 203 -6.69 -33.86 11.77
CA GLU A 203 -6.41 -33.30 13.10
C GLU A 203 -6.76 -34.32 14.22
N PRO A 204 -5.89 -34.55 15.22
CA PRO A 204 -6.23 -35.40 16.34
C PRO A 204 -7.36 -34.78 17.16
N THR A 205 -8.32 -35.61 17.54
CA THR A 205 -9.46 -35.23 18.38
C THR A 205 -8.99 -34.48 19.63
N PRO A 206 -9.49 -33.27 19.94
CA PRO A 206 -9.05 -32.52 21.11
C PRO A 206 -9.32 -33.30 22.40
N ALA A 207 -8.31 -33.38 23.26
CA ALA A 207 -8.47 -33.94 24.61
C ALA A 207 -9.36 -33.02 25.47
N ALA A 208 -10.05 -33.61 26.44
CA ALA A 208 -10.99 -32.92 27.32
C ALA A 208 -10.36 -31.69 28.00
N VAL A 209 -11.07 -30.57 27.91
CA VAL A 209 -10.68 -29.23 28.39
C VAL A 209 -10.42 -29.26 29.89
N ALA A 210 -9.21 -28.87 30.31
CA ALA A 210 -8.88 -28.59 31.71
C ALA A 210 -9.52 -27.26 32.15
N GLU A 211 -9.95 -27.18 33.41
CA GLU A 211 -10.68 -26.05 33.98
C GLU A 211 -10.04 -24.69 33.66
N HIS A 212 -10.90 -23.76 33.22
CA HIS A 212 -10.53 -22.40 32.81
C HIS A 212 -9.85 -21.63 33.96
N ARG A 213 -8.61 -21.20 33.73
CA ARG A 213 -8.00 -20.11 34.48
C ARG A 213 -8.60 -18.80 33.96
N GLU A 214 -9.35 -18.10 34.81
CA GLU A 214 -9.90 -16.78 34.48
C GLU A 214 -8.76 -15.81 34.13
N LEU A 215 -8.83 -15.25 32.92
CA LEU A 215 -7.96 -14.16 32.47
C LEU A 215 -8.55 -12.83 32.99
N PRO A 216 -7.71 -11.86 33.39
CA PRO A 216 -8.19 -10.54 33.77
C PRO A 216 -8.95 -9.89 32.60
N GLU A 217 -10.01 -9.14 32.91
CA GLU A 217 -10.87 -8.48 31.94
C GLU A 217 -10.05 -7.65 30.94
N TYR A 218 -10.19 -8.02 29.67
CA TYR A 218 -9.62 -7.30 28.54
C TYR A 218 -10.35 -5.97 28.37
N GLU A 219 -9.65 -4.85 28.55
CA GLU A 219 -10.19 -3.51 28.23
C GLU A 219 -10.38 -3.38 26.71
N SER A 220 -11.64 -3.38 26.27
CA SER A 220 -12.06 -3.26 24.88
C SER A 220 -11.93 -1.85 24.29
N SER A 221 -11.27 -0.93 24.97
CA SER A 221 -11.15 0.49 24.58
C SER A 221 -10.16 0.75 23.43
N TRP A 222 -9.37 -0.24 23.03
CA TRP A 222 -8.41 -0.14 21.91
C TRP A 222 -8.95 -0.64 20.57
N GLN A 223 -10.23 -1.06 20.52
CA GLN A 223 -10.92 -1.29 19.25
C GLN A 223 -11.63 0.00 18.83
N GLN A 224 -11.00 0.78 17.94
CA GLN A 224 -11.75 1.73 17.12
C GLN A 224 -12.45 0.93 16.01
N PRO A 225 -13.79 0.96 15.91
CA PRO A 225 -14.52 0.21 14.91
C PRO A 225 -14.45 0.95 13.58
N TYR A 226 -13.51 0.58 12.71
CA TYR A 226 -13.60 0.98 11.30
C TYR A 226 -14.65 0.11 10.60
N TRP A 227 -15.89 0.58 10.68
CA TRP A 227 -16.97 0.50 9.70
C TRP A 227 -17.40 -0.88 9.17
N THR A 228 -18.68 -1.23 9.41
CA THR A 228 -19.44 -2.24 8.66
C THR A 228 -20.24 -1.57 7.53
N PRO A 229 -20.28 -2.12 6.30
CA PRO A 229 -21.14 -1.60 5.25
C PRO A 229 -22.60 -1.92 5.57
N ASP A 230 -23.44 -0.90 5.72
CA ASP A 230 -24.89 -1.08 5.81
C ASP A 230 -25.41 -1.37 4.39
N THR A 231 -25.73 -2.64 4.13
CA THR A 231 -26.33 -3.09 2.87
C THR A 231 -27.85 -2.95 3.00
N GLY A 232 -28.42 -1.98 2.30
CA GLY A 232 -29.84 -1.65 2.39
C GLY A 232 -30.77 -2.70 1.76
N HIS A 233 -32.01 -2.77 2.26
CA HIS A 233 -33.17 -3.23 1.49
C HIS A 233 -34.48 -2.51 1.91
N THR A 234 -34.94 -1.65 0.99
CA THR A 234 -36.31 -1.42 0.45
C THR A 234 -37.54 -1.08 1.33
N MET A 235 -38.16 0.06 0.94
CA MET A 235 -39.60 0.45 0.82
C MET A 235 -40.52 0.29 2.06
N THR A 236 -41.38 1.24 2.46
CA THR A 236 -42.47 1.87 1.68
C THR A 236 -43.14 3.01 2.48
N THR A 237 -43.74 3.97 1.77
CA THR A 237 -44.91 4.84 2.10
C THR A 237 -44.87 5.84 3.29
N SER A 238 -44.94 7.15 3.01
CA SER A 238 -46.20 7.96 3.00
C SER A 238 -45.96 9.47 3.15
N HIS A 239 -46.53 10.23 2.21
CA HIS A 239 -47.00 11.62 2.23
C HIS A 239 -46.83 12.44 3.52
N THR A 240 -46.36 13.69 3.41
CA THR A 240 -47.20 14.89 3.17
C THR A 240 -46.33 16.15 3.08
N MET A 241 -46.59 17.00 2.08
CA MET A 241 -45.98 18.31 1.89
C MET A 241 -46.36 19.31 2.99
N SER A 242 -45.43 20.20 3.36
CA SER A 242 -45.73 21.59 3.76
C SER A 242 -44.46 22.47 3.64
N HIS A 243 -44.48 23.38 2.66
CA HIS A 243 -43.85 24.70 2.74
C HIS A 243 -44.87 25.68 3.37
N PRO A 244 -44.52 26.88 3.88
CA PRO A 244 -43.44 27.77 3.41
C PRO A 244 -42.70 28.56 4.52
N GLY A 245 -41.72 29.39 4.14
CA GLY A 245 -41.41 30.60 4.92
C GLY A 245 -39.97 31.09 4.93
N SER A 246 -39.63 31.91 3.92
CA SER A 246 -38.98 33.22 4.09
C SER A 246 -37.61 33.33 4.79
N ARG A 247 -36.61 33.56 3.94
CA ARG A 247 -35.32 34.21 4.20
C ARG A 247 -35.49 35.58 4.91
N PRO A 248 -34.55 35.97 5.77
CA PRO A 248 -34.13 37.37 5.81
C PRO A 248 -32.61 37.54 5.65
N GLU A 249 -32.25 38.61 4.95
CA GLU A 249 -30.90 39.11 4.72
C GLU A 249 -30.37 39.90 5.93
N GLY A 250 -29.07 39.77 6.18
CA GLY A 250 -28.20 40.82 6.75
C GLY A 250 -28.32 41.13 8.26
N PRO A 251 -27.38 41.90 8.84
CA PRO A 251 -26.51 42.85 8.16
C PRO A 251 -25.00 42.56 8.27
N ARG A 252 -24.27 43.22 7.36
CA ARG A 252 -22.81 43.40 7.34
C ARG A 252 -22.35 44.18 8.59
N LEU A 253 -21.30 43.68 9.22
CA LEU A 253 -20.03 44.38 9.52
C LEU A 253 -18.95 43.31 9.71
#